data_AF-A0A954I951-F1
#
_entry.id   AF-A0A954I951-F1
#
_cell.length_a   1.000
_cell.length_b   1.000
_cell.length_c   1.000
_cell.angle_alpha   90.00
_cell.angle_beta   90.00
_cell.angle_gamma   90.00
#
_symmetry.space_group_name_H-M   'P 1'
#
loop_
_entity.id
_entity.type
_entity.pdbx_description
1 polymer ?
#
loop_
_entity_poly.entity_id
_entity_poly.type
_entity_poly.pdbx_seq_one_letter_code
_entity_poly.pdbx_strand_id
1 'polypeptide(L)'
;MDRSGCNGCTVSADVSSTYHRWLAERRNRECGMEPGIGRLQADRSYRMEHARQFNADFQRCFPFTARVHRRRLLTDPAGRLMLFICCFMIAASPGMCANSGQTEPDDQRAAESESAAVGEETQSNRFNVLLLCVDDLRPELGCYGHDFGQSPCLDAFASTAVRFDRHYVMVPTCGASRYAMLTGRSPAASGVTRSNEAFYQGASALRDEPVSAARTLPELFRRSGYTTVGLGKISHTADGRVFAYNGSGDGRPELPGAWDRMSAPYGDWKRGWGIFFAYPDGRSREDGQGNGDLLDFTVQKDTDLPDGLLADAAIEELRILAGTNTPFFLGVGFFKPDLPWVAPEQDWLAIDPEQVIAPNSDPQAAASPYHHRSGEFLRYSMPFEKDLPLQKGAAVSCRRAYLACVRYVDRQIGRVLQALEESGQAERTIVIVWGDHGWHLGEQQIWGKHTPWERALRSTLLIRVPGVTGGRSTSAIVQTVDLLPTLLDYCQPQEPALLHPADGRSLRTLLETGNDNNPQRAVSFWGNAISIRDDQRRYVLTVNGNADQLKLSREEVFDMTGGDDGPLVQEAIPEAILQQVRELRRR
;
A
#
# COMPACT_ATOMS: atom_id res chain seq x y z
N MET A 1 18.76 43.13 -46.89
CA MET A 1 17.31 43.01 -46.68
C MET A 1 17.13 41.90 -45.65
N ASP A 2 17.44 42.10 -44.38
CA ASP A 2 16.91 43.02 -43.35
C ASP A 2 15.55 42.58 -42.77
N ARG A 3 15.56 42.41 -41.43
CA ARG A 3 14.49 42.36 -40.39
C ARG A 3 13.74 41.03 -40.15
N SER A 4 13.94 40.31 -39.03
CA SER A 4 13.84 40.59 -37.57
C SER A 4 12.42 40.41 -36.99
N GLY A 5 12.29 39.54 -35.97
CA GLY A 5 11.10 39.44 -35.13
C GLY A 5 11.11 38.27 -34.12
N CYS A 6 11.97 38.33 -33.11
CA CYS A 6 11.79 37.59 -31.85
C CYS A 6 10.64 38.19 -31.03
N ASN A 7 9.83 37.32 -30.41
CA ASN A 7 9.14 37.43 -29.10
C ASN A 7 8.39 36.08 -28.96
N GLY A 8 8.75 35.16 -28.07
CA GLY A 8 8.71 35.30 -26.62
C GLY A 8 7.36 34.80 -26.11
N CYS A 9 7.28 33.55 -25.63
CA CYS A 9 6.29 33.11 -24.63
C CYS A 9 6.71 31.75 -24.03
N THR A 10 7.27 31.85 -22.82
CA THR A 10 7.34 30.84 -21.77
C THR A 10 5.97 30.24 -21.44
N VAL A 11 5.88 28.91 -21.30
CA VAL A 11 5.00 28.26 -20.30
C VAL A 11 5.70 27.00 -19.79
N SER A 12 6.37 27.13 -18.64
CA SER A 12 6.38 26.09 -17.62
C SER A 12 5.36 26.49 -16.55
N ALA A 13 4.86 25.50 -15.82
CA ALA A 13 3.74 25.55 -14.87
C ALA A 13 2.39 25.37 -15.56
N ASP A 14 1.75 24.21 -15.35
CA ASP A 14 0.82 24.05 -14.23
C ASP A 14 0.11 22.68 -14.30
N VAL A 15 0.79 21.61 -13.90
CA VAL A 15 0.18 20.27 -13.70
C VAL A 15 -0.44 20.18 -12.29
N SER A 16 -0.05 21.07 -11.38
CA SER A 16 -0.62 21.20 -10.03
C SER A 16 -2.04 21.80 -10.06
N SER A 17 -2.34 22.77 -10.95
CA SER A 17 -3.67 23.37 -10.98
C SER A 17 -4.78 22.52 -11.58
N THR A 18 -4.48 21.49 -12.37
CA THR A 18 -5.53 20.55 -12.82
C THR A 18 -6.00 19.65 -11.67
N TYR A 19 -5.07 19.21 -10.81
CA TYR A 19 -5.40 18.48 -9.58
C TYR A 19 -6.14 19.34 -8.56
N HIS A 20 -5.66 20.57 -8.30
CA HIS A 20 -6.35 21.49 -7.38
C HIS A 20 -7.71 21.97 -7.93
N ARG A 21 -7.87 22.11 -9.25
CA ARG A 21 -9.15 22.46 -9.88
C ARG A 21 -10.15 21.31 -9.78
N TRP A 22 -9.72 20.06 -9.95
CA TRP A 22 -10.54 18.88 -9.72
C TRP A 22 -11.00 18.76 -8.24
N LEU A 23 -10.10 18.98 -7.28
CA LEU A 23 -10.43 19.01 -5.84
C LEU A 23 -11.39 20.16 -5.49
N ALA A 24 -11.19 21.35 -6.07
CA ALA A 24 -12.04 22.51 -5.84
C ALA A 24 -13.44 22.36 -6.44
N GLU A 25 -13.59 21.72 -7.60
CA GLU A 25 -14.87 21.47 -8.25
C GLU A 25 -15.76 20.49 -7.45
N ARG A 26 -15.16 19.60 -6.66
CA ARG A 26 -15.90 18.67 -5.78
C ARG A 26 -16.46 19.33 -4.52
N ARG A 27 -15.77 20.36 -4.00
CA ARG A 27 -16.22 21.17 -2.85
C ARG A 27 -17.59 21.82 -3.07
N ASN A 28 -17.97 22.04 -4.33
CA ASN A 28 -19.24 22.68 -4.69
C ASN A 28 -20.39 21.70 -4.98
N ARG A 29 -20.16 20.38 -5.02
CA ARG A 29 -21.22 19.38 -5.28
C ARG A 29 -21.78 18.70 -4.02
N GLU A 30 -21.20 18.95 -2.85
CA GLU A 30 -21.69 18.42 -1.56
C GLU A 30 -22.64 19.37 -0.81
N CYS A 31 -23.09 20.45 -1.44
CA CYS A 31 -24.18 21.28 -0.93
C CYS A 31 -25.20 21.47 -2.04
N GLY A 32 -26.21 20.61 -2.08
CA GLY A 32 -27.31 20.70 -3.04
C GLY A 32 -28.06 22.02 -2.89
N MET A 33 -27.78 22.97 -3.77
CA MET A 33 -28.71 24.04 -4.17
C MET A 33 -28.49 24.35 -5.65
N GLU A 34 -29.56 24.26 -6.44
CA GLU A 34 -29.58 24.73 -7.83
C GLU A 34 -29.36 26.25 -7.91
N PRO A 35 -28.75 26.77 -8.99
CA PRO A 35 -28.48 28.20 -9.13
C PRO A 35 -29.73 28.96 -9.63
N GLY A 36 -30.47 29.53 -8.69
CA GLY A 36 -31.53 30.52 -8.94
C GLY A 36 -31.06 31.95 -8.65
N ILE A 37 -31.35 32.85 -9.59
CA ILE A 37 -30.96 34.27 -9.67
C ILE A 37 -31.39 35.09 -8.43
N GLY A 38 -30.50 35.94 -7.90
CA GLY A 38 -30.88 37.09 -7.05
C GLY A 38 -29.78 37.66 -6.16
N ARG A 39 -29.24 38.83 -6.50
CA ARG A 39 -28.43 39.67 -5.57
C ARG A 39 -29.31 40.11 -4.40
N LEU A 40 -28.82 40.06 -3.16
CA LEU A 40 -29.13 41.02 -2.09
C LEU A 40 -28.12 40.95 -0.93
N GLN A 41 -27.89 42.11 -0.32
CA GLN A 41 -26.85 42.44 0.65
C GLN A 41 -27.14 41.93 2.08
N ALA A 42 -26.05 41.59 2.78
CA ALA A 42 -25.75 41.78 4.21
C ALA A 42 -26.80 41.49 5.30
N ASP A 43 -26.43 40.66 6.28
CA ASP A 43 -26.60 41.04 7.71
C ASP A 43 -25.57 40.37 8.64
N ARG A 44 -25.04 41.15 9.60
CA ARG A 44 -23.92 40.84 10.51
C ARG A 44 -24.40 40.37 11.89
N SER A 45 -25.70 40.12 12.05
CA SER A 45 -26.39 39.81 13.31
C SER A 45 -26.51 38.31 13.63
N TYR A 46 -26.27 37.42 12.66
CA TYR A 46 -26.46 35.96 12.83
C TYR A 46 -25.29 35.23 13.55
N ARG A 47 -24.11 35.87 13.71
CA ARG A 47 -22.90 35.20 14.23
C ARG A 47 -22.70 35.27 15.75
N MET A 48 -23.53 35.98 16.51
CA MET A 48 -23.31 36.17 17.96
C MET A 48 -24.21 35.30 18.86
N GLU A 49 -25.33 34.78 18.37
CA GLU A 49 -26.24 33.93 19.16
C GLU A 49 -25.73 32.48 19.29
N HIS A 50 -25.13 31.92 18.23
CA HIS A 50 -24.67 30.52 18.21
C HIS A 50 -23.41 30.23 19.04
N ALA A 51 -22.58 31.24 19.32
CA ALA A 51 -21.38 31.07 20.16
C ALA A 51 -21.70 30.97 21.67
N ARG A 52 -22.86 31.47 22.10
CA ARG A 52 -23.29 31.40 23.51
C ARG A 52 -23.94 30.07 23.86
N GLN A 53 -24.65 29.45 22.92
CA GLN A 53 -25.31 28.16 23.14
C GLN A 53 -24.29 27.00 23.28
N PHE A 54 -23.22 27.01 22.48
CA PHE A 54 -22.17 25.99 22.54
C PHE A 54 -21.39 25.98 23.86
N ASN A 55 -21.18 27.15 24.47
CA ASN A 55 -20.43 27.26 25.71
C ASN A 55 -21.26 26.85 26.95
N ALA A 56 -22.60 26.95 26.86
CA ALA A 56 -23.51 26.52 27.91
C ALA A 56 -23.68 24.98 27.96
N ASP A 57 -23.61 24.31 26.81
CA ASP A 57 -23.71 22.85 26.72
C ASP A 57 -22.40 22.14 27.10
N PHE A 58 -21.25 22.77 26.85
CA PHE A 58 -19.93 22.22 27.23
C PHE A 58 -19.74 22.12 28.77
N GLN A 59 -20.33 23.03 29.55
CA GLN A 59 -20.22 23.02 31.02
C GLN A 59 -21.18 22.03 31.72
N ARG A 60 -22.14 21.44 31.00
CA ARG A 60 -23.09 20.47 31.57
C ARG A 60 -22.60 19.02 31.54
N CYS A 61 -21.59 18.69 30.76
CA CYS A 61 -21.19 17.29 30.52
C CYS A 61 -20.06 16.75 31.40
N PHE A 62 -19.44 17.54 32.29
CA PHE A 62 -18.33 17.06 33.13
C PHE A 62 -18.39 17.55 34.59
N PRO A 63 -18.87 16.73 35.54
CA PRO A 63 -18.73 17.00 36.95
C PRO A 63 -17.72 16.03 37.60
N PHE A 64 -16.54 16.51 38.00
CA PHE A 64 -16.03 16.46 39.39
C PHE A 64 -14.52 16.84 39.52
N THR A 65 -14.32 17.84 40.39
CA THR A 65 -13.24 18.15 41.34
C THR A 65 -11.81 17.60 41.18
N ALA A 66 -10.83 18.52 41.25
CA ALA A 66 -9.59 18.30 41.99
C ALA A 66 -9.19 19.58 42.76
N ARG A 67 -8.87 19.40 44.04
CA ARG A 67 -8.55 20.45 45.02
C ARG A 67 -7.27 21.20 44.67
N VAL A 68 -7.36 22.52 44.80
CA VAL A 68 -6.28 23.49 44.74
C VAL A 68 -5.29 23.28 45.89
N HIS A 69 -4.00 23.14 45.59
CA HIS A 69 -2.92 23.55 46.47
C HIS A 69 -2.28 24.82 45.93
N ARG A 70 -2.57 25.95 46.61
CA ARG A 70 -1.96 27.25 46.35
C ARG A 70 -0.48 27.19 46.74
N ARG A 71 0.42 27.49 45.82
CA ARG A 71 1.67 28.21 46.14
C ARG A 71 1.82 29.40 45.19
N ARG A 72 2.13 30.53 45.82
CA ARG A 72 2.19 31.89 45.27
C ARG A 72 3.28 32.00 44.20
N LEU A 73 2.94 32.63 43.07
CA LEU A 73 3.88 33.31 42.19
C LEU A 73 3.71 34.82 42.42
N LEU A 74 4.79 35.47 42.84
CA LEU A 74 4.92 36.93 42.86
C LEU A 74 5.51 37.34 41.51
N THR A 75 4.82 38.23 40.79
CA THR A 75 5.31 38.92 39.59
C THR A 75 5.52 40.39 39.91
N ASP A 76 6.64 40.95 39.47
CA ASP A 76 7.03 42.37 39.57
C ASP A 76 6.46 43.18 38.38
N PRO A 77 6.00 44.44 38.54
CA PRO A 77 5.16 45.13 37.56
C PRO A 77 5.96 45.94 36.53
N ALA A 78 6.92 45.32 35.83
CA ALA A 78 7.68 46.00 34.77
C ALA A 78 7.97 45.16 33.51
N GLY A 79 7.28 44.03 33.28
CA GLY A 79 7.08 43.43 31.96
C GLY A 79 8.28 43.41 31.00
N ARG A 80 9.41 42.80 31.38
CA ARG A 80 10.51 42.49 30.45
C ARG A 80 10.91 41.01 30.53
N LEU A 81 10.88 40.36 29.36
CA LEU A 81 11.23 38.97 29.12
C LEU A 81 12.77 38.84 29.11
N MET A 82 13.35 38.08 30.04
CA MET A 82 14.77 37.72 29.99
C MET A 82 14.95 36.40 29.23
N LEU A 83 15.66 36.49 28.12
CA LEU A 83 16.15 35.38 27.31
C LEU A 83 17.31 34.70 28.06
N PHE A 84 17.15 33.45 28.51
CA PHE A 84 18.25 32.66 29.05
C PHE A 84 19.01 31.99 27.89
N ILE A 85 20.18 32.55 27.55
CA ILE A 85 21.22 31.89 26.76
C ILE A 85 22.19 31.27 27.77
N CYS A 86 22.23 29.93 27.85
CA CYS A 86 23.28 29.21 28.56
C CYS A 86 24.42 28.89 27.60
N CYS A 87 25.48 29.71 27.60
CA CYS A 87 26.78 29.37 27.05
C CYS A 87 27.57 28.57 28.09
N PHE A 88 27.94 27.33 27.78
CA PHE A 88 29.00 26.63 28.49
C PHE A 88 30.35 26.98 27.84
N MET A 89 31.18 27.70 28.59
CA MET A 89 32.62 27.79 28.34
C MET A 89 33.30 26.54 28.90
N ILE A 90 34.09 25.86 28.08
CA ILE A 90 35.15 24.96 28.56
C ILE A 90 36.49 25.63 28.26
N ALA A 91 37.24 25.81 29.34
CA ALA A 91 38.56 26.42 29.38
C ALA A 91 39.63 25.49 28.77
N ALA A 92 40.57 26.10 28.06
CA ALA A 92 41.84 25.52 27.68
C ALA A 92 42.89 25.73 28.79
N SER A 93 43.84 24.81 28.93
CA SER A 93 45.16 25.03 29.53
C SER A 93 46.16 23.92 29.14
N PRO A 94 47.50 24.18 29.20
CA PRO A 94 48.42 23.88 28.10
C PRO A 94 49.69 23.05 28.47
N GLY A 95 50.53 22.76 27.48
CA GLY A 95 51.94 22.31 27.60
C GLY A 95 52.17 20.90 27.02
N MET A 96 53.25 20.56 26.29
CA MET A 96 54.58 21.16 26.14
C MET A 96 55.31 20.52 24.92
N CYS A 97 56.11 21.36 24.23
CA CYS A 97 57.46 21.11 23.67
C CYS A 97 57.68 20.06 22.56
N ALA A 98 58.63 20.19 21.63
CA ALA A 98 59.43 21.27 21.01
C ALA A 98 60.43 20.58 20.08
N ASN A 99 60.75 21.22 18.94
CA ASN A 99 61.98 21.18 18.10
C ASN A 99 61.62 21.06 16.62
N SER A 100 62.30 21.68 15.66
CA SER A 100 63.27 22.79 15.59
C SER A 100 63.66 22.87 14.10
N GLY A 101 63.95 24.06 13.58
CA GLY A 101 64.82 24.16 12.38
C GLY A 101 64.31 24.99 11.20
N GLN A 102 64.54 26.30 11.29
CA GLN A 102 65.24 27.15 10.30
C GLN A 102 64.65 27.46 8.90
N THR A 103 64.51 28.78 8.71
CA THR A 103 64.89 29.65 7.56
C THR A 103 63.97 29.81 6.33
N GLU A 104 63.43 31.03 6.24
CA GLU A 104 62.88 31.81 5.10
C GLU A 104 63.93 32.09 3.98
N PRO A 105 63.59 32.72 2.80
CA PRO A 105 62.43 33.59 2.50
C PRO A 105 61.74 33.47 1.11
N ASP A 106 60.60 34.17 1.04
CA ASP A 106 59.94 34.85 -0.10
C ASP A 106 59.67 34.08 -1.42
N ASP A 107 58.38 33.90 -1.76
CA ASP A 107 57.78 34.66 -2.87
C ASP A 107 56.24 34.51 -2.99
N GLN A 108 55.60 35.67 -3.20
CA GLN A 108 54.40 35.93 -4.01
C GLN A 108 53.05 35.20 -3.76
N ARG A 109 52.11 36.03 -3.28
CA ARG A 109 50.65 36.07 -3.51
C ARG A 109 50.12 35.17 -4.66
N ALA A 110 49.22 34.26 -4.29
CA ALA A 110 47.95 34.04 -4.99
C ALA A 110 46.87 33.77 -3.94
N ALA A 111 45.84 34.62 -3.92
CA ALA A 111 44.66 34.42 -3.10
C ALA A 111 43.78 33.37 -3.80
N GLU A 112 43.88 32.12 -3.37
CA GLU A 112 42.88 31.11 -3.66
C GLU A 112 41.91 31.06 -2.49
N SER A 113 40.68 31.48 -2.75
CA SER A 113 39.57 31.23 -1.86
C SER A 113 39.31 29.73 -1.86
N GLU A 114 39.81 29.02 -0.85
CA GLU A 114 39.28 27.72 -0.47
C GLU A 114 37.82 27.96 -0.03
N SER A 115 36.89 27.81 -0.98
CA SER A 115 35.52 27.51 -0.60
C SER A 115 35.58 26.14 0.06
N ALA A 116 35.43 26.12 1.38
CA ALA A 116 35.12 24.92 2.10
C ALA A 116 33.95 24.25 1.36
N ALA A 117 34.25 23.15 0.67
CA ALA A 117 33.23 22.24 0.19
C ALA A 117 32.52 21.77 1.46
N VAL A 118 31.37 22.39 1.74
CA VAL A 118 30.40 21.84 2.68
C VAL A 118 30.12 20.46 2.14
N GLY A 119 30.67 19.43 2.77
CA GLY A 119 30.31 18.07 2.48
C GLY A 119 28.79 18.00 2.58
N GLU A 120 28.13 17.67 1.48
CA GLU A 120 26.75 17.19 1.56
C GLU A 120 26.83 15.95 2.47
N GLU A 121 26.45 16.11 3.74
CA GLU A 121 25.98 14.97 4.50
C GLU A 121 24.90 14.33 3.63
N THR A 122 25.19 13.15 3.08
CA THR A 122 24.17 12.30 2.47
C THR A 122 23.10 12.10 3.54
N GLN A 123 22.00 12.85 3.44
CA GLN A 123 20.96 12.85 4.44
C GLN A 123 20.24 11.50 4.37
N SER A 124 20.75 10.51 5.09
CA SER A 124 20.11 9.21 5.30
C SER A 124 18.71 9.43 5.89
N ASN A 125 17.75 8.60 5.53
CA ASN A 125 16.33 8.72 5.93
C ASN A 125 15.60 9.94 5.33
N ARG A 126 15.90 10.28 4.07
CA ARG A 126 15.33 11.46 3.37
C ARG A 126 13.81 11.40 3.15
N PHE A 127 13.25 10.21 2.97
CA PHE A 127 11.84 10.04 2.60
C PHE A 127 11.04 9.33 3.67
N ASN A 128 9.82 9.80 3.89
CA ASN A 128 8.76 9.01 4.50
C ASN A 128 8.26 7.94 3.51
N VAL A 129 7.55 6.95 4.04
CA VAL A 129 6.88 5.91 3.26
C VAL A 129 5.41 5.83 3.67
N LEU A 130 4.51 5.94 2.69
CA LEU A 130 3.11 5.56 2.81
C LEU A 130 2.88 4.32 1.95
N LEU A 131 2.67 3.18 2.60
CA LEU A 131 2.36 1.91 1.96
C LEU A 131 0.85 1.63 2.10
N LEU A 132 0.13 1.70 0.98
CA LEU A 132 -1.28 1.39 0.88
C LEU A 132 -1.42 -0.04 0.34
N CYS A 133 -1.70 -0.99 1.24
CA CYS A 133 -1.97 -2.38 0.90
C CYS A 133 -3.48 -2.56 0.66
N VAL A 134 -3.87 -3.12 -0.48
CA VAL A 134 -5.27 -3.39 -0.81
C VAL A 134 -5.44 -4.89 -1.06
N ASP A 135 -6.29 -5.52 -0.29
CA ASP A 135 -6.55 -6.95 -0.39
C ASP A 135 -7.27 -7.29 -1.69
N ASP A 136 -6.80 -8.30 -2.42
CA ASP A 136 -7.49 -8.85 -3.60
C ASP A 136 -7.66 -7.86 -4.76
N LEU A 137 -6.91 -6.75 -4.77
CA LEU A 137 -7.01 -5.70 -5.80
C LEU A 137 -6.28 -6.10 -7.08
N ARG A 138 -7.04 -6.55 -8.08
CA ARG A 138 -6.52 -6.81 -9.43
C ARG A 138 -6.44 -5.51 -10.27
N PRO A 139 -5.65 -5.46 -11.36
CA PRO A 139 -5.46 -4.25 -12.18
C PRO A 139 -6.66 -3.96 -13.11
N GLU A 140 -7.88 -4.04 -12.58
CA GLU A 140 -9.12 -3.75 -13.29
C GLU A 140 -9.67 -2.37 -12.88
N LEU A 141 -8.84 -1.35 -13.13
CA LEU A 141 -9.04 0.05 -12.77
C LEU A 141 -9.06 0.93 -14.03
N GLY A 142 -9.65 2.12 -13.95
CA GLY A 142 -9.70 3.06 -15.08
C GLY A 142 -8.32 3.40 -15.64
N CYS A 143 -7.35 3.67 -14.76
CA CYS A 143 -5.95 3.90 -15.13
C CYS A 143 -5.27 2.70 -15.81
N TYR A 144 -5.82 1.49 -15.71
CA TYR A 144 -5.36 0.31 -16.44
C TYR A 144 -6.09 0.08 -17.78
N GLY A 145 -6.93 1.03 -18.21
CA GLY A 145 -7.66 0.97 -19.47
C GLY A 145 -9.01 0.25 -19.37
N HIS A 146 -9.54 0.08 -18.17
CA HIS A 146 -10.86 -0.52 -17.95
C HIS A 146 -11.90 0.57 -17.69
N ASP A 147 -12.65 0.99 -18.70
CA ASP A 147 -13.65 2.08 -18.61
C ASP A 147 -14.77 1.80 -17.58
N PHE A 148 -15.05 0.52 -17.33
CA PHE A 148 -15.99 0.07 -16.30
C PHE A 148 -15.38 0.07 -14.88
N GLY A 149 -14.06 0.19 -14.78
CA GLY A 149 -13.30 0.33 -13.53
C GLY A 149 -13.52 1.74 -12.95
N GLN A 150 -14.52 1.87 -12.09
CA GLN A 150 -14.93 3.16 -11.50
C GLN A 150 -14.02 3.58 -10.32
N SER A 151 -12.74 3.87 -10.59
CA SER A 151 -11.67 4.17 -9.62
C SER A 151 -11.05 5.58 -9.76
N PRO A 152 -11.85 6.66 -9.72
CA PRO A 152 -11.37 8.01 -10.05
C PRO A 152 -10.23 8.53 -9.17
N CYS A 153 -10.14 8.12 -7.90
CA CYS A 153 -9.08 8.60 -7.01
C CYS A 153 -7.73 7.94 -7.35
N LEU A 154 -7.71 6.64 -7.62
CA LEU A 154 -6.54 5.89 -8.06
C LEU A 154 -6.14 6.31 -9.48
N ASP A 155 -7.10 6.65 -10.34
CA ASP A 155 -6.81 7.17 -11.67
C ASP A 155 -6.13 8.55 -11.60
N ALA A 156 -6.63 9.42 -10.73
CA ALA A 156 -5.99 10.70 -10.43
C ALA A 156 -4.60 10.49 -9.82
N PHE A 157 -4.43 9.54 -8.89
CA PHE A 157 -3.12 9.23 -8.31
C PHE A 157 -2.14 8.73 -9.38
N ALA A 158 -2.58 7.87 -10.30
CA ALA A 158 -1.77 7.35 -11.40
C ALA A 158 -1.23 8.47 -12.31
N SER A 159 -1.93 9.60 -12.44
CA SER A 159 -1.43 10.78 -13.17
C SER A 159 -0.20 11.43 -12.53
N THR A 160 0.10 11.11 -11.27
CA THR A 160 1.26 11.61 -10.50
C THR A 160 2.23 10.49 -10.10
N ALA A 161 1.92 9.24 -10.45
CA ALA A 161 2.69 8.05 -10.10
C ALA A 161 3.21 7.34 -11.36
N VAL A 162 4.11 6.38 -11.17
CA VAL A 162 4.43 5.38 -12.20
C VAL A 162 3.50 4.19 -12.03
N ARG A 163 2.76 3.85 -13.09
CA ARG A 163 1.89 2.68 -13.15
C ARG A 163 2.63 1.48 -13.74
N PHE A 164 2.53 0.31 -13.10
CA PHE A 164 3.20 -0.90 -13.55
C PHE A 164 2.20 -1.87 -14.18
N ASP A 165 2.30 -2.08 -15.49
CA ASP A 165 1.35 -2.92 -16.23
C ASP A 165 1.57 -4.40 -15.95
N ARG A 166 2.79 -4.81 -15.61
CA ARG A 166 3.19 -6.21 -15.43
C ARG A 166 3.84 -6.44 -14.06
N HIS A 167 3.11 -6.10 -13.01
CA HIS A 167 3.44 -6.44 -11.62
C HIS A 167 2.88 -7.81 -11.23
N TYR A 168 3.74 -8.67 -10.68
CA TYR A 168 3.39 -10.03 -10.28
C TYR A 168 3.74 -10.33 -8.83
N VAL A 169 2.82 -10.99 -8.14
CA VAL A 169 3.02 -11.44 -6.76
C VAL A 169 3.70 -12.80 -6.71
N MET A 170 4.27 -13.13 -5.55
CA MET A 170 5.00 -14.39 -5.39
C MET A 170 4.09 -15.59 -5.16
N VAL A 171 2.95 -15.39 -4.49
CA VAL A 171 2.00 -16.45 -4.13
C VAL A 171 0.58 -15.88 -4.18
N PRO A 172 -0.39 -16.56 -4.80
CA PRO A 172 -1.77 -16.10 -4.96
C PRO A 172 -2.61 -16.35 -3.70
N THR A 173 -2.12 -15.93 -2.53
CA THR A 173 -2.76 -16.07 -1.21
C THR A 173 -2.23 -15.01 -0.25
N CYS A 174 -3.11 -14.33 0.48
CA CYS A 174 -2.80 -13.12 1.25
C CYS A 174 -1.55 -13.26 2.13
N GLY A 175 -1.53 -14.18 3.09
CA GLY A 175 -0.43 -14.24 4.07
C GLY A 175 0.91 -14.61 3.45
N ALA A 176 0.93 -15.52 2.48
CA ALA A 176 2.15 -15.90 1.78
C ALA A 176 2.68 -14.76 0.87
N SER A 177 1.79 -14.04 0.20
CA SER A 177 2.16 -12.88 -0.62
C SER A 177 2.72 -11.74 0.23
N ARG A 178 2.01 -11.40 1.31
CA ARG A 178 2.41 -10.37 2.27
C ARG A 178 3.70 -10.75 3.00
N TYR A 179 3.93 -12.04 3.24
CA TYR A 179 5.22 -12.55 3.73
C TYR A 179 6.36 -12.22 2.77
N ALA A 180 6.19 -12.52 1.49
CA ALA A 180 7.21 -12.22 0.50
C ALA A 180 7.48 -10.70 0.38
N MET A 181 6.43 -9.87 0.43
CA MET A 181 6.54 -8.41 0.41
C MET A 181 7.30 -7.88 1.64
N LEU A 182 6.84 -8.23 2.84
CA LEU A 182 7.34 -7.64 4.08
C LEU A 182 8.72 -8.20 4.49
N THR A 183 9.14 -9.34 3.97
CA THR A 183 10.47 -9.91 4.25
C THR A 183 11.45 -9.74 3.09
N GLY A 184 10.97 -9.41 1.89
CA GLY A 184 11.76 -9.42 0.65
C GLY A 184 12.22 -10.82 0.22
N ARG A 185 11.68 -11.90 0.84
CA ARG A 185 12.08 -13.29 0.56
C ARG A 185 11.13 -13.95 -0.43
N SER A 186 11.68 -14.50 -1.50
CA SER A 186 10.95 -15.36 -2.42
C SER A 186 10.55 -16.69 -1.75
N PRO A 187 9.51 -17.39 -2.25
CA PRO A 187 9.16 -18.73 -1.79
C PRO A 187 10.29 -19.76 -1.95
N ALA A 188 11.19 -19.58 -2.91
CA ALA A 188 12.38 -20.40 -3.04
C ALA A 188 13.28 -20.29 -1.80
N ALA A 189 13.48 -19.07 -1.28
CA ALA A 189 14.28 -18.85 -0.07
C ALA A 189 13.50 -19.10 1.23
N SER A 190 12.20 -18.83 1.28
CA SER A 190 11.38 -18.91 2.52
C SER A 190 10.67 -20.24 2.71
N GLY A 191 10.43 -21.01 1.65
CA GLY A 191 9.56 -22.19 1.65
C GLY A 191 8.06 -21.88 1.75
N VAL A 192 7.67 -20.60 1.82
CA VAL A 192 6.28 -20.18 1.98
C VAL A 192 5.57 -20.14 0.63
N THR A 193 4.78 -21.16 0.32
CA THR A 193 4.15 -21.33 -1.02
C THR A 193 2.61 -21.35 -1.01
N ARG A 194 1.96 -21.30 0.16
CA ARG A 194 0.47 -21.35 0.29
C ARG A 194 -0.15 -20.72 1.56
N SER A 195 0.58 -20.61 2.68
CA SER A 195 -0.03 -20.40 4.00
C SER A 195 -0.42 -18.94 4.27
N ASN A 196 -1.59 -18.75 4.88
CA ASN A 196 -2.00 -17.45 5.42
C ASN A 196 -1.31 -17.16 6.77
N GLU A 197 -0.84 -18.20 7.45
CA GLU A 197 -0.19 -18.20 8.76
C GLU A 197 1.34 -18.05 8.67
N ALA A 198 1.86 -17.65 7.51
CA ALA A 198 3.29 -17.67 7.18
C ALA A 198 4.19 -16.99 8.21
N PHE A 199 3.68 -15.95 8.89
CA PHE A 199 4.40 -15.19 9.90
C PHE A 199 4.46 -15.84 11.27
N TYR A 200 3.62 -16.84 11.59
CA TYR A 200 3.49 -17.34 12.96
C TYR A 200 3.33 -18.86 13.08
N GLN A 201 3.35 -19.60 11.96
CA GLN A 201 3.37 -21.06 11.93
C GLN A 201 4.49 -21.60 11.03
N GLY A 202 4.89 -22.85 11.29
CA GLY A 202 5.90 -23.55 10.50
C GLY A 202 7.32 -22.99 10.64
N ALA A 203 8.18 -23.34 9.69
CA ALA A 203 9.59 -22.94 9.70
C ALA A 203 9.83 -21.45 9.40
N SER A 204 8.84 -20.78 8.80
CA SER A 204 8.90 -19.35 8.47
C SER A 204 8.44 -18.41 9.59
N ALA A 205 7.94 -18.98 10.70
CA ALA A 205 7.38 -18.22 11.81
C ALA A 205 8.39 -17.25 12.43
N LEU A 206 7.96 -16.00 12.60
CA LEU A 206 8.67 -14.97 13.35
C LEU A 206 8.35 -15.14 14.83
N ARG A 207 9.39 -15.27 15.65
CA ARG A 207 9.27 -15.44 17.09
C ARG A 207 9.68 -14.16 17.81
N ASP A 208 9.07 -13.91 18.96
CA ASP A 208 9.39 -12.75 19.78
C ASP A 208 10.63 -12.99 20.63
N GLU A 209 11.78 -12.97 19.96
CA GLU A 209 13.10 -13.17 20.55
C GLU A 209 14.08 -12.07 20.11
N PRO A 210 15.10 -11.76 20.94
CA PRO A 210 16.12 -10.81 20.56
C PRO A 210 16.89 -11.28 19.31
N VAL A 211 16.86 -10.46 18.25
CA VAL A 211 17.61 -10.70 17.00
C VAL A 211 18.44 -9.46 16.66
N SER A 212 19.68 -9.67 16.22
CA SER A 212 20.62 -8.60 15.88
C SER A 212 20.29 -7.84 14.59
N ALA A 213 19.41 -8.42 13.76
CA ALA A 213 19.07 -7.92 12.43
C ALA A 213 17.55 -7.85 12.24
N ALA A 214 17.08 -6.97 11.35
CA ALA A 214 15.65 -6.81 11.10
C ALA A 214 15.09 -7.97 10.27
N ARG A 215 13.93 -8.52 10.65
CA ARG A 215 13.30 -9.64 9.93
C ARG A 215 12.34 -9.17 8.84
N THR A 216 11.81 -7.96 8.99
CA THR A 216 10.80 -7.39 8.12
C THR A 216 11.11 -5.94 7.76
N LEU A 217 10.52 -5.46 6.68
CA LEU A 217 10.62 -4.10 6.18
C LEU A 217 10.21 -3.06 7.24
N PRO A 218 9.06 -3.17 7.94
CA PRO A 218 8.74 -2.18 8.97
C PRO A 218 9.68 -2.26 10.18
N GLU A 219 10.09 -3.47 10.59
CA GLU A 219 11.09 -3.62 11.68
C GLU A 219 12.42 -2.96 11.32
N LEU A 220 12.85 -3.08 10.06
CA LEU A 220 14.05 -2.41 9.57
C LEU A 220 13.91 -0.90 9.73
N PHE A 221 12.88 -0.30 9.14
CA PHE A 221 12.64 1.14 9.22
C PHE A 221 12.57 1.64 10.67
N ARG A 222 11.87 0.90 11.54
CA ARG A 222 11.77 1.21 12.97
C ARG A 222 13.14 1.28 13.64
N ARG A 223 13.98 0.27 13.41
CA ARG A 223 15.32 0.21 13.98
C ARG A 223 16.26 1.28 13.39
N SER A 224 15.96 1.76 12.18
CA SER A 224 16.67 2.82 11.47
C SER A 224 16.22 4.25 11.84
N GLY A 225 15.42 4.41 12.90
CA GLY A 225 15.01 5.72 13.43
C GLY A 225 13.73 6.29 12.82
N TYR A 226 12.97 5.50 12.05
CA TYR A 226 11.63 5.91 11.62
C TYR A 226 10.60 5.71 12.73
N THR A 227 9.59 6.58 12.76
CA THR A 227 8.33 6.23 13.44
C THR A 227 7.55 5.27 12.55
N THR A 228 7.21 4.09 13.07
CA THR A 228 6.53 3.04 12.31
C THR A 228 5.11 2.82 12.79
N VAL A 229 4.16 2.96 11.88
CA VAL A 229 2.73 2.84 12.16
C VAL A 229 2.10 1.86 11.19
N GLY A 230 1.41 0.85 11.70
CA GLY A 230 0.63 -0.09 10.91
C GLY A 230 -0.86 0.03 11.23
N LEU A 231 -1.68 0.14 10.19
CA LEU A 231 -3.13 0.23 10.31
C LEU A 231 -3.80 -0.87 9.47
N GLY A 232 -4.70 -1.64 10.08
CA GLY A 232 -5.49 -2.65 9.36
C GLY A 232 -4.65 -3.83 8.84
N LYS A 233 -5.05 -4.38 7.69
CA LYS A 233 -4.47 -5.61 7.12
C LYS A 233 -3.15 -5.33 6.39
N ILE A 234 -2.04 -5.21 7.14
CA ILE A 234 -0.69 -5.11 6.56
C ILE A 234 -0.12 -6.50 6.28
N SER A 235 -0.06 -7.34 7.31
CA SER A 235 0.12 -8.78 7.22
C SER A 235 -1.24 -9.47 7.04
N HIS A 236 -1.38 -10.77 7.31
CA HIS A 236 -2.66 -11.45 7.08
C HIS A 236 -3.71 -11.12 8.15
N THR A 237 -3.29 -10.97 9.40
CA THR A 237 -4.23 -10.61 10.48
C THR A 237 -4.72 -9.18 10.33
N ALA A 238 -5.97 -8.93 10.71
CA ALA A 238 -6.61 -7.63 10.53
C ALA A 238 -6.03 -6.51 11.42
N ASP A 239 -5.46 -6.88 12.56
CA ASP A 239 -5.04 -5.97 13.64
C ASP A 239 -3.57 -6.21 14.06
N GLY A 240 -2.84 -7.05 13.30
CA GLY A 240 -1.47 -7.43 13.60
C GLY A 240 -1.33 -8.38 14.80
N ARG A 241 -2.42 -9.04 15.24
CA ARG A 241 -2.44 -9.94 16.39
C ARG A 241 -2.77 -11.37 15.98
N VAL A 242 -2.03 -12.33 16.55
CA VAL A 242 -2.23 -13.75 16.28
C VAL A 242 -3.42 -14.30 17.06
N PHE A 243 -4.56 -14.36 16.39
CA PHE A 243 -5.76 -15.08 16.80
C PHE A 243 -6.25 -15.98 15.66
N ALA A 244 -6.84 -17.12 15.98
CA ALA A 244 -7.67 -17.89 15.07
C ALA A 244 -9.03 -17.22 14.86
N TYR A 245 -9.77 -17.62 13.83
CA TYR A 245 -11.07 -17.02 13.46
C TYR A 245 -12.09 -17.02 14.61
N ASN A 246 -12.11 -18.09 15.42
CA ASN A 246 -12.98 -18.19 16.59
C ASN A 246 -12.57 -17.27 17.76
N GLY A 247 -11.46 -16.51 17.62
CA GLY A 247 -10.90 -15.62 18.64
C GLY A 247 -9.93 -16.29 19.61
N SER A 248 -9.67 -17.60 19.48
CA SER A 248 -8.66 -18.27 20.29
C SER A 248 -7.25 -17.89 19.84
N GLY A 249 -6.30 -17.74 20.76
CA GLY A 249 -4.94 -17.31 20.46
C GLY A 249 -4.31 -16.67 21.68
N ASP A 250 -3.05 -16.26 21.55
CA ASP A 250 -2.29 -15.58 22.61
C ASP A 250 -2.19 -14.06 22.39
N GLY A 251 -2.69 -13.54 21.26
CA GLY A 251 -2.68 -12.12 20.94
C GLY A 251 -1.27 -11.54 20.80
N ARG A 252 -0.25 -12.39 20.60
CA ARG A 252 1.10 -11.90 20.34
C ARG A 252 1.15 -11.13 19.02
N PRO A 253 2.07 -10.17 18.86
CA PRO A 253 2.28 -9.51 17.58
C PRO A 253 2.59 -10.52 16.47
N GLU A 254 1.93 -10.40 15.33
CA GLU A 254 2.24 -11.18 14.13
C GLU A 254 3.62 -10.82 13.56
N LEU A 255 4.01 -9.54 13.68
CA LEU A 255 5.31 -9.01 13.28
C LEU A 255 6.03 -8.42 14.50
N PRO A 256 6.71 -9.24 15.33
CA PRO A 256 7.43 -8.74 16.50
C PRO A 256 8.45 -7.66 16.16
N GLY A 257 8.46 -6.56 16.92
CA GLY A 257 9.40 -5.46 16.74
C GLY A 257 9.18 -4.58 15.52
N ALA A 258 8.10 -4.77 14.76
CA ALA A 258 7.86 -4.08 13.49
C ALA A 258 7.26 -2.66 13.64
N TRP A 259 6.50 -2.40 14.70
CA TRP A 259 5.66 -1.21 14.81
C TRP A 259 5.84 -0.49 16.14
N ASP A 260 5.92 0.84 16.12
CA ASP A 260 5.74 1.67 17.31
C ASP A 260 4.26 1.77 17.69
N ARG A 261 3.40 1.82 16.67
CA ARG A 261 1.94 1.77 16.81
C ARG A 261 1.36 0.81 15.79
N MET A 262 0.54 -0.14 16.24
CA MET A 262 -0.26 -1.00 15.38
C MET A 262 -1.69 -0.95 15.89
N SER A 263 -2.64 -0.64 15.01
CA SER A 263 -4.06 -0.56 15.37
C SER A 263 -4.97 -0.94 14.21
N ALA A 264 -6.16 -1.40 14.52
CA ALA A 264 -7.26 -1.47 13.57
C ALA A 264 -8.52 -1.02 14.31
N PRO A 265 -9.20 0.07 13.88
CA PRO A 265 -10.39 0.55 14.57
C PRO A 265 -11.49 -0.51 14.46
N TYR A 266 -11.79 -1.18 15.57
CA TYR A 266 -12.74 -2.30 15.57
C TYR A 266 -14.20 -1.91 15.37
N GLY A 267 -14.55 -0.63 15.56
CA GLY A 267 -15.94 -0.18 15.59
C GLY A 267 -16.81 -1.12 16.45
N ASP A 268 -17.94 -1.54 15.87
CA ASP A 268 -18.88 -2.45 16.53
C ASP A 268 -18.54 -3.95 16.36
N TRP A 269 -17.51 -4.28 15.58
CA TRP A 269 -17.13 -5.67 15.22
C TRP A 269 -16.23 -6.38 16.25
N LYS A 270 -15.89 -5.68 17.35
CA LYS A 270 -15.29 -6.21 18.60
C LYS A 270 -13.84 -6.73 18.51
N ARG A 271 -13.43 -7.37 17.41
CA ARG A 271 -12.11 -8.03 17.25
C ARG A 271 -11.62 -8.00 15.80
N GLY A 272 -10.32 -8.27 15.58
CA GLY A 272 -9.70 -8.30 14.26
C GLY A 272 -10.45 -9.13 13.21
N TRP A 273 -10.78 -10.39 13.49
CA TRP A 273 -11.54 -11.21 12.54
C TRP A 273 -12.99 -10.74 12.30
N GLY A 274 -13.54 -9.95 13.22
CA GLY A 274 -14.85 -9.30 13.04
C GLY A 274 -14.80 -8.21 11.98
N ILE A 275 -13.77 -7.35 12.01
CA ILE A 275 -13.61 -6.31 10.97
C ILE A 275 -13.18 -6.89 9.62
N PHE A 276 -12.46 -8.01 9.60
CA PHE A 276 -12.04 -8.63 8.34
C PHE A 276 -13.25 -9.03 7.48
N PHE A 277 -14.24 -9.68 8.09
CA PHE A 277 -15.44 -10.18 7.40
C PHE A 277 -16.70 -9.41 7.82
N ALA A 278 -16.61 -8.07 7.79
CA ALA A 278 -17.61 -7.16 8.31
C ALA A 278 -18.84 -6.94 7.41
N TYR A 279 -19.97 -6.72 8.08
CA TYR A 279 -21.26 -6.22 7.58
C TYR A 279 -21.67 -5.01 8.44
N PRO A 280 -22.61 -4.15 8.00
CA PRO A 280 -23.11 -3.06 8.85
C PRO A 280 -23.66 -3.54 10.21
N ASP A 281 -23.72 -2.61 11.16
CA ASP A 281 -24.24 -2.81 12.53
C ASP A 281 -23.44 -3.81 13.38
N GLY A 282 -22.12 -3.89 13.16
CA GLY A 282 -21.21 -4.73 13.95
C GLY A 282 -21.33 -6.23 13.68
N ARG A 283 -22.10 -6.62 12.65
CA ARG A 283 -22.25 -8.00 12.19
C ARG A 283 -21.00 -8.45 11.43
N SER A 284 -20.60 -9.71 11.58
CA SER A 284 -19.48 -10.28 10.83
C SER A 284 -19.67 -11.77 10.57
N ARG A 285 -18.99 -12.32 9.57
CA ARG A 285 -18.99 -13.78 9.33
C ARG A 285 -18.52 -14.58 10.54
N GLU A 286 -17.62 -13.99 11.33
CA GLU A 286 -16.96 -14.64 12.46
C GLU A 286 -17.63 -14.34 13.81
N ASP A 287 -18.80 -13.68 13.86
CA ASP A 287 -19.50 -13.36 15.11
C ASP A 287 -20.32 -14.53 15.70
N GLY A 288 -20.38 -15.66 14.98
CA GLY A 288 -21.12 -16.87 15.38
C GLY A 288 -22.63 -16.81 15.15
N GLN A 289 -23.14 -15.74 14.53
CA GLN A 289 -24.57 -15.55 14.23
C GLN A 289 -24.96 -15.98 12.81
N GLY A 290 -24.02 -16.50 12.03
CA GLY A 290 -24.29 -17.03 10.69
C GLY A 290 -24.44 -15.97 9.61
N ASN A 291 -24.00 -14.73 9.84
CA ASN A 291 -23.89 -13.73 8.77
C ASN A 291 -22.97 -14.29 7.68
N GLY A 292 -23.47 -14.34 6.45
CA GLY A 292 -22.75 -15.00 5.37
C GLY A 292 -23.23 -14.60 3.99
N ASP A 293 -23.97 -13.51 3.84
CA ASP A 293 -24.40 -13.04 2.52
C ASP A 293 -23.21 -12.54 1.72
N LEU A 294 -23.09 -13.01 0.48
CA LEU A 294 -22.00 -12.61 -0.40
C LEU A 294 -22.08 -11.12 -0.75
N LEU A 295 -23.30 -10.58 -0.85
CA LEU A 295 -23.59 -9.22 -1.31
C LEU A 295 -24.39 -8.47 -0.25
N ASP A 296 -23.93 -7.29 0.16
CA ASP A 296 -24.70 -6.35 0.97
C ASP A 296 -24.35 -4.90 0.57
N PHE A 297 -25.32 -4.19 -0.01
CA PHE A 297 -25.15 -2.79 -0.46
C PHE A 297 -26.13 -1.85 0.24
N THR A 298 -26.54 -2.20 1.46
CA THR A 298 -27.47 -1.40 2.27
C THR A 298 -26.77 -0.30 3.07
N VAL A 299 -25.44 -0.36 3.15
CA VAL A 299 -24.57 0.55 3.87
C VAL A 299 -24.73 1.99 3.35
N GLN A 300 -24.84 2.96 4.26
CA GLN A 300 -25.08 4.37 3.90
C GLN A 300 -23.83 5.24 4.11
N LYS A 301 -23.07 5.01 5.18
CA LYS A 301 -21.86 5.79 5.48
C LYS A 301 -20.62 4.94 5.33
N ASP A 302 -19.52 5.56 4.91
CA ASP A 302 -18.23 4.88 4.79
C ASP A 302 -17.77 4.27 6.12
N THR A 303 -18.04 4.95 7.24
CA THR A 303 -17.67 4.53 8.61
C THR A 303 -18.58 3.46 9.20
N ASP A 304 -19.66 3.09 8.51
CA ASP A 304 -20.45 1.91 8.85
C ASP A 304 -19.75 0.62 8.37
N LEU A 305 -18.56 0.75 7.77
CA LEU A 305 -17.65 -0.33 7.41
C LEU A 305 -16.20 -0.05 7.86
N PRO A 306 -15.38 -1.10 8.05
CA PRO A 306 -14.03 -0.95 8.59
C PRO A 306 -13.08 -0.07 7.76
N ASP A 307 -13.14 -0.11 6.43
CA ASP A 307 -12.21 0.65 5.58
C ASP A 307 -12.43 2.17 5.69
N GLY A 308 -13.66 2.63 5.99
CA GLY A 308 -13.94 4.04 6.24
C GLY A 308 -13.39 4.50 7.59
N LEU A 309 -13.51 3.67 8.62
CA LEU A 309 -12.87 3.90 9.93
C LEU A 309 -11.33 3.87 9.81
N LEU A 310 -10.82 2.98 8.95
CA LEU A 310 -9.38 2.86 8.70
C LEU A 310 -8.82 4.11 8.01
N ALA A 311 -9.56 4.66 7.04
CA ALA A 311 -9.20 5.94 6.43
C ALA A 311 -9.18 7.08 7.46
N ASP A 312 -10.17 7.17 8.35
CA ASP A 312 -10.18 8.16 9.44
C ASP A 312 -8.95 8.01 10.34
N ALA A 313 -8.62 6.78 10.73
CA ALA A 313 -7.44 6.50 11.55
C ALA A 313 -6.13 6.88 10.84
N ALA A 314 -6.02 6.59 9.53
CA ALA A 314 -4.85 6.96 8.74
C ALA A 314 -4.68 8.47 8.60
N ILE A 315 -5.79 9.21 8.44
CA ILE A 315 -5.79 10.68 8.38
C ILE A 315 -5.30 11.27 9.71
N GLU A 316 -5.77 10.75 10.84
CA GLU A 316 -5.30 11.22 12.16
C GLU A 316 -3.83 10.87 12.41
N GLU A 317 -3.38 9.67 12.02
CA GLU A 317 -1.95 9.30 12.12
C GLU A 317 -1.08 10.21 11.23
N LEU A 318 -1.50 10.54 10.01
CA LEU A 318 -0.80 11.51 9.17
C LEU A 318 -0.69 12.89 9.85
N ARG A 319 -1.74 13.36 10.51
CA ARG A 319 -1.73 14.61 11.29
C ARG A 319 -0.72 14.56 12.44
N ILE A 320 -0.66 13.44 13.16
CA ILE A 320 0.28 13.23 14.26
C ILE A 320 1.72 13.21 13.73
N LEU A 321 1.97 12.39 12.70
CA LEU A 321 3.29 12.21 12.10
C LEU A 321 3.83 13.51 11.48
N ALA A 322 2.98 14.30 10.84
CA ALA A 322 3.33 15.61 10.30
C ALA A 322 3.75 16.62 11.36
N GLY A 323 3.27 16.46 12.61
CA GLY A 323 3.70 17.26 13.76
C GLY A 323 5.10 16.90 14.28
N THR A 324 5.75 15.88 13.71
CA THR A 324 7.09 15.43 14.11
C THR A 324 8.13 15.71 13.02
N ASN A 325 9.39 15.88 13.44
CA ASN A 325 10.53 15.98 12.51
C ASN A 325 11.14 14.61 12.16
N THR A 326 10.61 13.53 12.75
CA THR A 326 11.09 12.17 12.53
C THR A 326 10.48 11.61 11.23
N PRO A 327 11.25 10.96 10.36
CA PRO A 327 10.70 10.31 9.18
C PRO A 327 9.77 9.16 9.60
N PHE A 328 8.77 8.85 8.77
CA PHE A 328 7.77 7.84 9.11
C PHE A 328 7.61 6.76 8.05
N PHE A 329 7.26 5.55 8.51
CA PHE A 329 6.72 4.48 7.69
C PHE A 329 5.28 4.23 8.16
N LEU A 330 4.31 4.59 7.33
CA LEU A 330 2.89 4.37 7.58
C LEU A 330 2.38 3.30 6.61
N GLY A 331 2.04 2.13 7.14
CA GLY A 331 1.30 1.11 6.42
C GLY A 331 -0.20 1.26 6.68
N VAL A 332 -1.02 1.28 5.63
CA VAL A 332 -2.48 1.24 5.71
C VAL A 332 -3.00 0.08 4.86
N GLY A 333 -3.66 -0.87 5.50
CA GLY A 333 -4.11 -2.12 4.90
C GLY A 333 -5.62 -2.22 4.81
N PHE A 334 -6.16 -1.90 3.65
CA PHE A 334 -7.60 -1.97 3.37
C PHE A 334 -8.05 -3.42 3.09
N PHE A 335 -9.27 -3.73 3.50
CA PHE A 335 -9.86 -5.07 3.38
C PHE A 335 -10.57 -5.27 2.05
N LYS A 336 -11.30 -4.28 1.54
CA LYS A 336 -11.95 -4.41 0.23
C LYS A 336 -10.94 -4.31 -0.92
N PRO A 337 -11.15 -5.03 -2.03
CA PRO A 337 -12.35 -5.82 -2.39
C PRO A 337 -12.44 -7.31 -1.96
N ASP A 338 -11.69 -7.77 -0.94
CA ASP A 338 -11.85 -9.14 -0.40
C ASP A 338 -13.29 -9.42 0.10
N LEU A 339 -13.65 -10.69 0.08
CA LEU A 339 -14.98 -11.17 0.44
C LEU A 339 -15.33 -10.92 1.92
N PRO A 340 -16.60 -10.69 2.28
CA PRO A 340 -17.77 -10.59 1.40
C PRO A 340 -17.80 -9.27 0.61
N TRP A 341 -18.58 -9.20 -0.47
CA TRP A 341 -18.74 -7.93 -1.20
C TRP A 341 -19.81 -7.06 -0.56
N VAL A 342 -19.33 -6.24 0.37
CA VAL A 342 -20.11 -5.30 1.14
C VAL A 342 -19.53 -3.91 0.93
N ALA A 343 -20.36 -2.96 0.48
CA ALA A 343 -19.95 -1.60 0.19
C ALA A 343 -21.14 -0.63 0.35
N PRO A 344 -20.89 0.69 0.50
CA PRO A 344 -21.96 1.68 0.48
C PRO A 344 -22.83 1.62 -0.77
N GLU A 345 -24.13 1.89 -0.60
CA GLU A 345 -25.13 1.85 -1.69
C GLU A 345 -24.72 2.73 -2.87
N GLN A 346 -24.17 3.91 -2.58
CA GLN A 346 -23.68 4.85 -3.60
C GLN A 346 -22.62 4.25 -4.52
N ASP A 347 -21.79 3.33 -4.02
CA ASP A 347 -20.72 2.71 -4.80
C ASP A 347 -21.27 1.60 -5.70
N TRP A 348 -22.27 0.86 -5.23
CA TRP A 348 -23.02 -0.11 -6.05
C TRP A 348 -23.85 0.56 -7.15
N LEU A 349 -24.58 1.62 -6.82
CA LEU A 349 -25.41 2.36 -7.77
C LEU A 349 -24.59 3.09 -8.84
N ALA A 350 -23.33 3.43 -8.54
CA ALA A 350 -22.44 4.06 -9.51
C ALA A 350 -21.92 3.10 -10.60
N ILE A 351 -22.00 1.77 -10.39
CA ILE A 351 -21.62 0.79 -11.41
C ILE A 351 -22.83 0.47 -12.28
N ASP A 352 -22.77 0.85 -13.55
CA ASP A 352 -23.75 0.47 -14.55
C ASP A 352 -23.60 -1.04 -14.88
N PRO A 353 -24.61 -1.89 -14.61
CA PRO A 353 -24.52 -3.30 -14.91
C PRO A 353 -24.36 -3.60 -16.41
N GLU A 354 -24.76 -2.69 -17.31
CA GLU A 354 -24.59 -2.87 -18.76
C GLU A 354 -23.13 -2.73 -19.20
N GLN A 355 -22.30 -2.04 -18.41
CA GLN A 355 -20.88 -1.85 -18.67
C GLN A 355 -20.02 -3.00 -18.12
N VAL A 356 -20.59 -3.86 -17.28
CA VAL A 356 -19.87 -4.98 -16.67
C VAL A 356 -19.73 -6.13 -17.66
N ILE A 357 -18.49 -6.38 -18.07
CA ILE A 357 -18.16 -7.42 -19.03
C ILE A 357 -18.38 -8.80 -18.39
N ALA A 358 -19.11 -9.68 -19.09
CA ALA A 358 -19.27 -11.06 -18.67
C ALA A 358 -17.92 -11.81 -18.70
N PRO A 359 -17.64 -12.71 -17.75
CA PRO A 359 -16.36 -13.40 -17.71
C PRO A 359 -16.14 -14.28 -18.94
N ASN A 360 -14.90 -14.32 -19.43
CA ASN A 360 -14.51 -15.31 -20.42
C ASN A 360 -14.40 -16.68 -19.73
N SER A 361 -15.24 -17.64 -20.12
CA SER A 361 -15.20 -18.99 -19.57
C SER A 361 -14.54 -19.93 -20.57
N ASP A 362 -13.22 -20.11 -20.47
CA ASP A 362 -12.54 -21.19 -21.18
C ASP A 362 -12.84 -22.53 -20.48
N PRO A 363 -13.57 -23.46 -21.11
CA PRO A 363 -13.87 -24.76 -20.51
C PRO A 363 -12.63 -25.64 -20.33
N GLN A 364 -11.55 -25.42 -21.10
CA GLN A 364 -10.35 -26.25 -21.02
C GLN A 364 -9.61 -26.10 -19.69
N ALA A 365 -9.70 -24.92 -19.07
CA ALA A 365 -9.09 -24.65 -17.77
C ALA A 365 -9.62 -25.58 -16.65
N ALA A 366 -10.85 -26.10 -16.78
CA ALA A 366 -11.44 -27.03 -15.81
C ALA A 366 -10.71 -28.39 -15.72
N ALA A 367 -9.93 -28.76 -16.73
CA ALA A 367 -9.15 -30.01 -16.73
C ALA A 367 -7.82 -29.90 -15.94
N SER A 368 -7.39 -28.68 -15.61
CA SER A 368 -6.15 -28.45 -14.87
C SER A 368 -6.25 -28.92 -13.41
N PRO A 369 -5.20 -29.54 -12.84
CA PRO A 369 -5.15 -29.84 -11.40
C PRO A 369 -5.09 -28.60 -10.50
N TYR A 370 -4.83 -27.42 -11.08
CA TYR A 370 -4.81 -26.16 -10.36
C TYR A 370 -6.18 -25.47 -10.33
N HIS A 371 -7.14 -25.95 -11.13
CA HIS A 371 -8.51 -25.51 -11.06
C HIS A 371 -9.12 -25.91 -9.71
N HIS A 372 -9.79 -24.97 -9.03
CA HIS A 372 -10.46 -25.24 -7.75
C HIS A 372 -11.95 -24.91 -7.83
N ARG A 373 -12.71 -25.44 -6.86
CA ARG A 373 -14.17 -25.29 -6.80
C ARG A 373 -14.62 -23.99 -6.14
N SER A 374 -13.80 -22.93 -6.20
CA SER A 374 -14.16 -21.63 -5.59
C SER A 374 -14.62 -21.70 -4.14
N GLY A 375 -13.95 -22.53 -3.32
CA GLY A 375 -14.43 -22.87 -1.97
C GLY A 375 -14.58 -21.68 -1.03
N GLU A 376 -13.70 -20.68 -1.13
CA GLU A 376 -13.82 -19.42 -0.37
C GLU A 376 -15.08 -18.64 -0.73
N PHE A 377 -15.35 -18.50 -2.04
CA PHE A 377 -16.51 -17.81 -2.58
C PHE A 377 -17.83 -18.53 -2.30
N LEU A 378 -17.89 -19.85 -2.49
CA LEU A 378 -19.13 -20.64 -2.34
C LEU A 378 -19.61 -20.80 -0.90
N ARG A 379 -18.76 -20.47 0.10
CA ARG A 379 -19.14 -20.45 1.52
C ARG A 379 -20.22 -19.41 1.84
N TYR A 380 -20.29 -18.34 1.06
CA TYR A 380 -21.26 -17.27 1.27
C TYR A 380 -22.62 -17.60 0.66
N SER A 381 -23.71 -17.26 1.34
CA SER A 381 -25.08 -17.24 0.82
C SER A 381 -25.21 -16.27 -0.36
N MET A 382 -26.01 -16.65 -1.37
CA MET A 382 -26.17 -15.86 -2.60
C MET A 382 -27.66 -15.74 -2.93
N PRO A 383 -28.11 -14.61 -3.50
CA PRO A 383 -29.51 -14.42 -3.91
C PRO A 383 -29.85 -15.13 -5.24
N PHE A 384 -29.00 -16.04 -5.70
CA PHE A 384 -29.11 -16.79 -6.95
C PHE A 384 -28.50 -18.18 -6.81
N GLU A 385 -28.76 -19.06 -7.78
CA GLU A 385 -28.19 -20.42 -7.83
C GLU A 385 -26.67 -20.39 -7.90
N LYS A 386 -26.03 -21.31 -7.15
CA LYS A 386 -24.57 -21.37 -6.98
C LYS A 386 -23.86 -22.33 -7.94
N ASP A 387 -24.58 -22.88 -8.92
CA ASP A 387 -24.02 -23.84 -9.86
C ASP A 387 -22.90 -23.18 -10.67
N LEU A 388 -21.75 -23.83 -10.74
CA LEU A 388 -20.61 -23.37 -11.55
C LEU A 388 -20.64 -24.04 -12.93
N PRO A 389 -20.45 -23.30 -14.03
CA PRO A 389 -20.31 -21.84 -14.08
C PRO A 389 -21.62 -21.12 -13.74
N LEU A 390 -21.52 -19.99 -13.03
CA LEU A 390 -22.69 -19.18 -12.66
C LEU A 390 -23.46 -18.75 -13.92
N GLN A 391 -24.79 -18.66 -13.81
CA GLN A 391 -25.61 -18.07 -14.86
C GLN A 391 -25.12 -16.65 -15.18
N LYS A 392 -25.19 -16.23 -16.45
CA LYS A 392 -24.63 -14.96 -16.93
C LYS A 392 -25.03 -13.75 -16.06
N GLY A 393 -26.31 -13.64 -15.68
CA GLY A 393 -26.79 -12.55 -14.83
C GLY A 393 -26.19 -12.58 -13.41
N ALA A 394 -26.04 -13.77 -12.82
CA ALA A 394 -25.38 -13.95 -11.53
C ALA A 394 -23.88 -13.59 -11.60
N ALA A 395 -23.18 -14.02 -12.66
CA ALA A 395 -21.77 -13.67 -12.87
C ALA A 395 -21.55 -12.16 -13.03
N VAL A 396 -22.41 -11.49 -13.81
CA VAL A 396 -22.39 -10.02 -13.95
C VAL A 396 -22.66 -9.33 -12.61
N SER A 397 -23.63 -9.82 -11.83
CA SER A 397 -23.93 -9.29 -10.49
C SER A 397 -22.73 -9.40 -9.55
N CYS A 398 -22.05 -10.55 -9.53
CA CYS A 398 -20.82 -10.76 -8.76
C CYS A 398 -19.67 -9.83 -9.18
N ARG A 399 -19.45 -9.64 -10.48
CA ARG A 399 -18.43 -8.70 -10.98
C ARG A 399 -18.75 -7.26 -10.60
N ARG A 400 -20.01 -6.86 -10.74
CA ARG A 400 -20.49 -5.54 -10.29
C ARG A 400 -20.24 -5.35 -8.80
N ALA A 401 -20.47 -6.39 -8.00
CA ALA A 401 -20.27 -6.36 -6.56
C ALA A 401 -18.80 -6.13 -6.19
N TYR A 402 -17.89 -6.86 -6.84
CA TYR A 402 -16.44 -6.62 -6.71
C TYR A 402 -16.07 -5.18 -7.09
N LEU A 403 -16.55 -4.68 -8.24
CA LEU A 403 -16.26 -3.31 -8.72
C LEU A 403 -16.81 -2.23 -7.77
N ALA A 404 -17.97 -2.46 -7.14
CA ALA A 404 -18.50 -1.56 -6.12
C ALA A 404 -17.59 -1.50 -4.88
N CYS A 405 -17.05 -2.64 -4.43
CA CYS A 405 -16.06 -2.68 -3.36
C CYS A 405 -14.73 -2.00 -3.75
N VAL A 406 -14.28 -2.15 -5.00
CA VAL A 406 -13.12 -1.42 -5.54
C VAL A 406 -13.35 0.09 -5.50
N ARG A 407 -14.53 0.56 -5.92
CA ARG A 407 -14.88 1.98 -5.88
C ARG A 407 -14.96 2.52 -4.45
N TYR A 408 -15.48 1.74 -3.51
CA TYR A 408 -15.52 2.12 -2.11
C TYR A 408 -14.11 2.33 -1.54
N VAL A 409 -13.19 1.38 -1.76
CA VAL A 409 -11.80 1.51 -1.27
C VAL A 409 -11.02 2.61 -2.03
N ASP A 410 -11.30 2.82 -3.32
CA ASP A 410 -10.76 3.94 -4.11
C ASP A 410 -11.04 5.30 -3.44
N ARG A 411 -12.28 5.53 -2.99
CA ARG A 411 -12.64 6.74 -2.23
C ARG A 411 -11.86 6.84 -0.92
N GLN A 412 -11.71 5.73 -0.19
CA GLN A 412 -11.00 5.72 1.09
C GLN A 412 -9.52 6.05 0.91
N ILE A 413 -8.89 5.48 -0.11
CA ILE A 413 -7.53 5.82 -0.53
C ILE A 413 -7.43 7.29 -0.92
N GLY A 414 -8.37 7.81 -1.71
CA GLY A 414 -8.41 9.22 -2.09
C GLY A 414 -8.42 10.17 -0.89
N ARG A 415 -9.17 9.84 0.17
CA ARG A 415 -9.21 10.62 1.43
C ARG A 415 -7.85 10.61 2.14
N VAL A 416 -7.18 9.47 2.21
CA VAL A 416 -5.83 9.35 2.81
C VAL A 416 -4.79 10.11 2.00
N LEU A 417 -4.82 9.99 0.67
CA LEU A 417 -3.92 10.73 -0.23
C LEU A 417 -4.13 12.24 -0.10
N GLN A 418 -5.38 12.70 -0.05
CA GLN A 418 -5.69 14.11 0.16
C GLN A 418 -5.13 14.61 1.50
N ALA A 419 -5.31 13.85 2.59
CA ALA A 419 -4.75 14.22 3.89
C ALA A 419 -3.21 14.26 3.88
N LEU A 420 -2.55 13.39 3.11
CA LEU A 420 -1.10 13.44 2.93
C LEU A 420 -0.69 14.77 2.26
N GLU A 421 -1.40 15.22 1.22
CA GLU A 421 -1.16 16.52 0.58
C GLU A 421 -1.39 17.67 1.57
N GLU A 422 -2.52 17.68 2.27
CA GLU A 422 -2.91 18.73 3.23
C GLU A 422 -1.98 18.82 4.44
N SER A 423 -1.34 17.71 4.82
CA SER A 423 -0.35 17.67 5.89
C SER A 423 1.00 18.31 5.52
N GLY A 424 1.20 18.68 4.24
CA GLY A 424 2.47 19.20 3.73
C GLY A 424 3.58 18.16 3.64
N GLN A 425 3.24 16.87 3.74
CA GLN A 425 4.20 15.76 3.80
C GLN A 425 4.46 15.11 2.44
N ALA A 426 3.63 15.38 1.44
CA ALA A 426 3.66 14.69 0.14
C ALA A 426 5.01 14.79 -0.58
N GLU A 427 5.63 15.97 -0.61
CA GLU A 427 6.92 16.24 -1.27
C GLU A 427 8.12 15.50 -0.65
N ARG A 428 7.93 14.86 0.50
CA ARG A 428 8.92 14.01 1.16
C ARG A 428 8.43 12.58 1.39
N THR A 429 7.33 12.16 0.76
CA THR A 429 6.73 10.84 1.01
C THR A 429 6.67 10.00 -0.27
N ILE A 430 7.31 8.83 -0.23
CA ILE A 430 7.11 7.78 -1.22
C ILE A 430 5.75 7.14 -0.95
N VAL A 431 4.89 7.09 -1.96
CA VAL A 431 3.57 6.47 -1.87
C VAL A 431 3.52 5.25 -2.76
N ILE A 432 3.14 4.10 -2.19
CA ILE A 432 2.98 2.83 -2.90
C ILE A 432 1.53 2.37 -2.73
N VAL A 433 0.81 2.18 -3.83
CA VAL A 433 -0.45 1.42 -3.84
C VAL A 433 -0.13 0.03 -4.37
N TRP A 434 -0.40 -0.99 -3.57
CA TRP A 434 -0.06 -2.38 -3.86
C TRP A 434 -1.24 -3.30 -3.57
N GLY A 435 -1.63 -4.09 -4.59
CA GLY A 435 -2.53 -5.21 -4.42
C GLY A 435 -1.77 -6.47 -4.01
N ASP A 436 -2.26 -7.21 -3.02
CA ASP A 436 -1.52 -8.36 -2.47
C ASP A 436 -1.57 -9.61 -3.36
N HIS A 437 -2.53 -9.71 -4.28
CA HIS A 437 -2.56 -10.64 -5.41
C HIS A 437 -3.67 -10.25 -6.39
N GLY A 438 -3.83 -11.04 -7.45
CA GLY A 438 -4.97 -10.91 -8.36
C GLY A 438 -6.20 -11.68 -7.87
N TRP A 439 -7.25 -11.75 -8.69
CA TRP A 439 -8.49 -12.45 -8.35
C TRP A 439 -9.26 -12.89 -9.61
N HIS A 440 -9.79 -14.10 -9.60
CA HIS A 440 -10.70 -14.61 -10.62
C HIS A 440 -12.14 -14.16 -10.35
N LEU A 441 -12.77 -13.57 -11.36
CA LEU A 441 -14.13 -13.05 -11.34
C LEU A 441 -15.04 -13.82 -12.30
N GLY A 442 -14.92 -15.16 -12.28
CA GLY A 442 -15.61 -16.09 -13.16
C GLY A 442 -14.81 -16.49 -14.38
N GLU A 443 -13.65 -15.86 -14.64
CA GLU A 443 -12.73 -16.34 -15.66
C GLU A 443 -12.32 -17.78 -15.37
N GLN A 444 -12.16 -18.60 -16.41
CA GLN A 444 -11.83 -20.03 -16.28
C GLN A 444 -12.83 -20.82 -15.40
N GLN A 445 -14.05 -20.31 -15.23
CA GLN A 445 -15.09 -20.83 -14.33
C GLN A 445 -14.71 -20.82 -12.84
N ILE A 446 -13.75 -19.98 -12.47
CA ILE A 446 -13.27 -19.83 -11.11
C ILE A 446 -13.69 -18.47 -10.54
N TRP A 447 -14.13 -18.50 -9.30
CA TRP A 447 -14.16 -17.36 -8.38
C TRP A 447 -13.13 -17.54 -7.28
N GLY A 448 -12.38 -16.49 -6.97
CA GLY A 448 -11.39 -16.52 -5.90
C GLY A 448 -9.95 -16.33 -6.37
N LYS A 449 -9.06 -16.51 -5.41
CA LYS A 449 -7.60 -16.66 -5.58
C LYS A 449 -7.22 -18.14 -5.53
N HIS A 450 -5.94 -18.47 -5.39
CA HIS A 450 -5.40 -19.85 -5.25
C HIS A 450 -5.10 -20.62 -6.55
N THR A 451 -4.59 -19.93 -7.59
CA THR A 451 -4.09 -20.59 -8.81
C THR A 451 -2.73 -20.02 -9.22
N PRO A 452 -1.83 -20.80 -9.85
CA PRO A 452 -0.55 -20.31 -10.37
C PRO A 452 -0.69 -19.56 -11.70
N TRP A 453 -1.89 -19.06 -12.03
CA TRP A 453 -2.22 -18.46 -13.33
C TRP A 453 -2.19 -16.94 -13.29
N GLU A 454 -2.21 -16.31 -14.47
CA GLU A 454 -2.09 -14.86 -14.64
C GLU A 454 -3.06 -14.08 -13.75
N ARG A 455 -4.35 -14.42 -13.79
CA ARG A 455 -5.41 -13.69 -13.09
C ARG A 455 -5.26 -13.65 -11.57
N ALA A 456 -4.64 -14.66 -10.97
CA ALA A 456 -4.39 -14.68 -9.53
C ALA A 456 -3.01 -14.11 -9.15
N LEU A 457 -2.10 -13.92 -10.11
CA LEU A 457 -0.73 -13.50 -9.87
C LEU A 457 -0.44 -12.06 -10.30
N ARG A 458 -1.10 -11.55 -11.34
CA ARG A 458 -0.98 -10.15 -11.78
C ARG A 458 -1.82 -9.27 -10.86
N SER A 459 -1.21 -8.23 -10.30
CA SER A 459 -1.88 -7.37 -9.32
C SER A 459 -1.53 -5.89 -9.53
N THR A 460 -2.29 -5.00 -8.89
CA THR A 460 -2.11 -3.54 -9.01
C THR A 460 -0.81 -3.07 -8.35
N LEU A 461 -0.04 -2.23 -9.06
CA LEU A 461 1.08 -1.50 -8.48
C LEU A 461 1.18 -0.07 -9.06
N LEU A 462 1.12 0.92 -8.18
CA LEU A 462 1.37 2.34 -8.47
C LEU A 462 2.41 2.87 -7.48
N ILE A 463 3.44 3.57 -7.98
CA ILE A 463 4.49 4.13 -7.11
C ILE A 463 4.70 5.61 -7.44
N ARG A 464 4.56 6.47 -6.45
CA ARG A 464 4.95 7.89 -6.51
C ARG A 464 6.18 8.10 -5.64
N VAL A 465 7.26 8.59 -6.24
CA VAL A 465 8.49 8.97 -5.54
C VAL A 465 8.72 10.48 -5.75
N PRO A 466 8.94 11.28 -4.68
CA PRO A 466 9.23 12.69 -4.88
C PRO A 466 10.48 12.91 -5.73
N GLY A 467 10.39 13.80 -6.72
CA GLY A 467 11.45 14.06 -7.70
C GLY A 467 11.48 13.10 -8.90
N VAL A 468 10.67 12.04 -8.91
CA VAL A 468 10.49 11.16 -10.08
C VAL A 468 9.28 11.61 -10.88
N THR A 469 9.42 11.70 -12.21
CA THR A 469 8.29 12.04 -13.10
C THR A 469 7.27 10.89 -13.13
N GLY A 470 6.08 11.17 -12.58
CA GLY A 470 4.90 10.31 -12.68
C GLY A 470 4.08 10.54 -13.95
N GLY A 471 2.82 10.09 -13.95
CA GLY A 471 1.91 10.23 -15.10
C GLY A 471 2.27 9.35 -16.29
N ARG A 472 3.08 8.32 -16.04
CA ARG A 472 3.57 7.37 -17.05
C ARG A 472 3.31 5.94 -16.59
N SER A 473 3.21 5.03 -17.55
CA SER A 473 3.20 3.59 -17.28
C SER A 473 4.51 2.93 -17.73
N THR A 474 4.75 1.73 -17.21
CA THR A 474 5.80 0.85 -17.67
C THR A 474 5.25 -0.55 -17.89
N SER A 475 5.67 -1.16 -18.99
CA SER A 475 5.46 -2.58 -19.25
C SER A 475 6.58 -3.43 -18.66
N ALA A 476 7.56 -2.91 -17.94
CA ALA A 476 8.57 -3.75 -17.30
C ALA A 476 7.94 -4.85 -16.43
N ILE A 477 8.45 -6.08 -16.53
CA ILE A 477 8.02 -7.18 -15.64
C ILE A 477 8.69 -6.99 -14.28
N VAL A 478 7.87 -6.76 -13.24
CA VAL A 478 8.33 -6.52 -11.87
C VAL A 478 7.63 -7.44 -10.90
N GLN A 479 8.24 -7.67 -9.73
CA GLN A 479 7.71 -8.58 -8.72
C GLN A 479 7.53 -7.89 -7.37
N THR A 480 6.59 -8.37 -6.55
CA THR A 480 6.38 -7.85 -5.18
C THR A 480 7.67 -7.78 -4.35
N VAL A 481 8.58 -8.74 -4.51
CA VAL A 481 9.85 -8.78 -3.76
C VAL A 481 10.81 -7.65 -4.15
N ASP A 482 10.57 -6.95 -5.25
CA ASP A 482 11.36 -5.79 -5.70
C ASP A 482 11.07 -4.54 -4.85
N LEU A 483 9.94 -4.48 -4.15
CA LEU A 483 9.54 -3.30 -3.36
C LEU A 483 10.48 -3.04 -2.18
N LEU A 484 10.89 -4.10 -1.46
CA LEU A 484 11.79 -3.95 -0.32
C LEU A 484 13.13 -3.30 -0.74
N PRO A 485 13.93 -3.88 -1.67
CA PRO A 485 15.20 -3.27 -2.07
C PRO A 485 15.01 -1.89 -2.72
N THR A 486 13.88 -1.63 -3.38
CA THR A 486 13.55 -0.28 -3.89
C THR A 486 13.46 0.75 -2.77
N LEU A 487 12.80 0.41 -1.66
CA LEU A 487 12.70 1.29 -0.51
C LEU A 487 14.05 1.47 0.19
N LEU A 488 14.89 0.43 0.24
CA LEU A 488 16.26 0.57 0.77
C LEU A 488 17.08 1.56 -0.04
N ASP A 489 17.01 1.47 -1.37
CA ASP A 489 17.75 2.35 -2.28
C ASP A 489 17.34 3.83 -2.16
N TYR A 490 16.06 4.11 -1.96
CA TYR A 490 15.57 5.49 -1.81
C TYR A 490 15.73 6.05 -0.40
N CYS A 491 15.38 5.27 0.62
CA CYS A 491 15.34 5.74 2.00
C CYS A 491 16.71 5.65 2.70
N GLN A 492 17.56 4.73 2.25
CA GLN A 492 18.87 4.43 2.86
C GLN A 492 18.77 4.28 4.39
N PRO A 493 17.92 3.36 4.89
CA PRO A 493 17.74 3.17 6.32
C PRO A 493 19.07 2.81 6.99
N GLN A 494 19.38 3.48 8.11
CA GLN A 494 20.57 3.18 8.92
C GLN A 494 20.50 1.77 9.56
N GLU A 495 21.63 1.23 10.00
CA GLU A 495 21.74 -0.09 10.68
C GLU A 495 20.59 -0.36 11.68
N PRO A 496 20.10 -1.61 11.81
CA PRO A 496 20.76 -2.86 11.43
C PRO A 496 20.36 -3.41 10.05
N ALA A 497 21.25 -4.18 9.43
CA ALA A 497 20.95 -4.98 8.24
C ALA A 497 19.72 -5.91 8.40
N LEU A 498 19.18 -6.38 7.27
CA LEU A 498 18.20 -7.45 7.25
C LEU A 498 18.81 -8.78 7.71
N LEU A 499 18.03 -9.58 8.44
CA LEU A 499 18.41 -10.93 8.88
C LEU A 499 18.70 -11.86 7.69
N HIS A 500 18.05 -11.60 6.57
CA HIS A 500 18.21 -12.33 5.34
C HIS A 500 18.28 -11.36 4.16
N PRO A 501 19.08 -11.66 3.13
CA PRO A 501 19.14 -10.81 1.95
C PRO A 501 17.77 -10.75 1.27
N ALA A 502 17.45 -9.59 0.70
CA ALA A 502 16.29 -9.45 -0.19
C ALA A 502 16.55 -10.19 -1.51
N ASP A 503 15.55 -10.91 -2.00
CA ASP A 503 15.65 -11.68 -3.25
C ASP A 503 15.28 -10.87 -4.49
N GLY A 504 14.54 -9.77 -4.31
CA GLY A 504 14.17 -8.87 -5.40
C GLY A 504 15.30 -7.92 -5.78
N ARG A 505 14.99 -7.03 -6.72
CA ARG A 505 15.89 -5.96 -7.18
C ARG A 505 15.25 -4.61 -6.98
N SER A 506 16.06 -3.57 -6.82
CA SER A 506 15.54 -2.21 -6.76
C SER A 506 14.99 -1.77 -8.12
N LEU A 507 13.82 -1.12 -8.08
CA LEU A 507 13.15 -0.49 -9.20
C LEU A 507 13.59 0.96 -9.41
N ARG A 508 14.53 1.50 -8.60
CA ARG A 508 14.96 2.90 -8.67
C ARG A 508 15.34 3.35 -10.08
N THR A 509 16.19 2.58 -10.78
CA THR A 509 16.61 2.93 -12.14
C THR A 509 15.41 2.99 -13.10
N LEU A 510 14.50 2.02 -13.01
CA LEU A 510 13.29 1.97 -13.83
C LEU A 510 12.35 3.15 -13.51
N LEU A 511 12.24 3.53 -12.25
CA LEU A 511 11.46 4.66 -11.77
C LEU A 511 12.04 6.00 -12.24
N GLU A 512 13.36 6.18 -12.20
CA GLU A 512 13.99 7.45 -12.58
C GLU A 512 14.16 7.64 -14.08
N THR A 513 14.50 6.57 -14.80
CA THR A 513 14.91 6.66 -16.22
C THR A 513 13.88 6.09 -17.19
N GLY A 514 12.91 5.32 -16.71
CA GLY A 514 12.00 4.56 -17.55
C GLY A 514 12.63 3.37 -18.27
N ASN A 515 13.94 3.13 -18.10
CA ASN A 515 14.64 2.05 -18.76
C ASN A 515 14.56 0.73 -17.96
N ASP A 516 14.25 -0.35 -18.66
CA ASP A 516 14.16 -1.71 -18.14
C ASP A 516 15.31 -2.57 -18.69
N ASN A 517 16.49 -2.49 -18.07
CA ASN A 517 17.66 -3.31 -18.43
C ASN A 517 17.60 -4.74 -17.85
N ASN A 518 16.40 -5.20 -17.53
CA ASN A 518 16.17 -6.08 -16.40
C ASN A 518 15.42 -7.33 -16.90
N PRO A 519 15.66 -8.53 -16.32
CA PRO A 519 15.03 -9.75 -16.78
C PRO A 519 13.52 -9.61 -16.98
N GLN A 520 13.08 -9.90 -18.20
CA GLN A 520 11.68 -9.95 -18.64
C GLN A 520 10.99 -11.22 -18.11
N ARG A 521 11.17 -11.55 -16.82
CA ARG A 521 10.54 -12.72 -16.20
C ARG A 521 10.10 -12.47 -14.76
N ALA A 522 8.91 -12.93 -14.43
CA ALA A 522 8.42 -13.06 -13.07
C ALA A 522 8.29 -14.53 -12.67
N VAL A 523 8.54 -14.83 -11.39
CA VAL A 523 8.46 -16.17 -10.80
C VAL A 523 7.48 -16.18 -9.63
N SER A 524 6.50 -17.07 -9.68
CA SER A 524 5.50 -17.26 -8.63
C SER A 524 5.35 -18.73 -8.27
N PHE A 525 4.73 -19.00 -7.11
CA PHE A 525 4.62 -20.34 -6.56
C PHE A 525 3.21 -20.64 -6.08
N TRP A 526 2.81 -21.92 -6.21
CA TRP A 526 1.59 -22.44 -5.59
C TRP A 526 1.78 -23.91 -5.16
N GLY A 527 2.21 -24.09 -3.91
CA GLY A 527 2.76 -25.36 -3.44
C GLY A 527 3.96 -25.81 -4.28
N ASN A 528 3.86 -26.98 -4.92
CA ASN A 528 4.92 -27.52 -5.78
C ASN A 528 4.90 -26.96 -7.22
N ALA A 529 3.96 -26.06 -7.53
CA ALA A 529 3.92 -25.38 -8.81
C ALA A 529 4.91 -24.21 -8.81
N ILE A 530 5.73 -24.12 -9.87
CA ILE A 530 6.50 -22.94 -10.20
C ILE A 530 5.88 -22.34 -11.47
N SER A 531 5.48 -21.08 -11.40
CA SER A 531 4.88 -20.31 -12.49
C SER A 531 5.86 -19.24 -12.95
N ILE A 532 6.33 -19.32 -14.19
CA ILE A 532 7.28 -18.36 -14.77
C ILE A 532 6.56 -17.61 -15.90
N ARG A 533 6.51 -16.29 -15.81
CA ARG A 533 5.89 -15.41 -16.79
C ARG A 533 6.97 -14.61 -17.49
N ASP A 534 7.16 -14.82 -18.80
CA ASP A 534 8.00 -13.95 -19.63
C ASP A 534 7.18 -12.87 -20.34
N ASP A 535 7.63 -12.31 -21.46
CA ASP A 535 6.84 -11.33 -22.23
C ASP A 535 5.60 -11.94 -22.89
N GLN A 536 5.70 -13.17 -23.39
CA GLN A 536 4.72 -13.77 -24.31
C GLN A 536 4.05 -15.03 -23.77
N ARG A 537 4.65 -15.67 -22.77
CA ARG A 537 4.22 -16.96 -22.22
C ARG A 537 4.15 -16.94 -20.71
N ARG A 538 3.29 -17.79 -20.17
CA ARG A 538 3.33 -18.24 -18.78
C ARG A 538 3.50 -19.74 -18.76
N TYR A 539 4.56 -20.21 -18.12
CA TYR A 539 4.86 -21.63 -17.93
C TYR A 539 4.52 -22.02 -16.50
N VAL A 540 3.63 -22.99 -16.31
CA VAL A 540 3.27 -23.53 -15.00
C VAL A 540 3.71 -24.98 -14.90
N LEU A 541 4.64 -25.24 -14.00
CA LEU A 541 5.35 -26.50 -13.90
C LEU A 541 5.15 -27.10 -12.52
N THR A 542 4.55 -28.30 -12.44
CA THR A 542 4.58 -29.08 -11.19
C THR A 542 5.92 -29.79 -11.08
N VAL A 543 6.72 -29.38 -10.10
CA VAL A 543 8.04 -29.94 -9.87
C VAL A 543 8.00 -30.95 -8.73
N ASN A 544 8.46 -32.18 -9.00
CA ASN A 544 8.73 -33.20 -7.99
C ASN A 544 10.21 -33.58 -7.98
N GLY A 545 10.67 -34.18 -6.89
CA GLY A 545 12.08 -34.54 -6.72
C GLY A 545 12.96 -33.37 -6.30
N ASN A 546 14.27 -33.61 -6.17
CA ASN A 546 15.26 -32.57 -5.85
C ASN A 546 15.78 -31.89 -7.13
N ALA A 547 16.65 -30.89 -7.00
CA ALA A 547 17.13 -30.10 -8.13
C ALA A 547 17.91 -30.91 -9.18
N ASP A 548 18.60 -31.99 -8.78
CA ASP A 548 19.42 -32.82 -9.67
C ASP A 548 18.61 -33.91 -10.38
N GLN A 549 17.43 -34.22 -9.86
CA GLN A 549 16.45 -35.15 -10.43
C GLN A 549 15.12 -34.45 -10.69
N LEU A 550 15.17 -33.34 -11.43
CA LEU A 550 13.99 -32.57 -11.76
C LEU A 550 12.97 -33.46 -12.49
N LYS A 551 11.85 -33.78 -11.83
CA LYS A 551 10.76 -34.56 -12.41
C LYS A 551 9.53 -33.68 -12.54
N LEU A 552 9.23 -33.28 -13.77
CA LEU A 552 8.00 -32.57 -14.10
C LEU A 552 6.85 -33.58 -14.17
N SER A 553 5.79 -33.35 -13.39
CA SER A 553 4.57 -34.17 -13.49
C SER A 553 3.44 -33.48 -14.26
N ARG A 554 3.53 -32.16 -14.42
CA ARG A 554 2.57 -31.33 -15.17
C ARG A 554 3.28 -30.12 -15.75
N GLU A 555 2.84 -29.76 -16.94
CA GLU A 555 3.37 -28.68 -17.76
C GLU A 555 2.18 -28.00 -18.44
N GLU A 556 1.98 -26.71 -18.15
CA GLU A 556 0.98 -25.88 -18.82
C GLU A 556 1.71 -24.65 -19.37
N VAL A 557 1.48 -24.35 -20.65
CA VAL A 557 2.02 -23.15 -21.30
C VAL A 557 0.84 -22.32 -21.79
N PHE A 558 0.76 -21.06 -21.38
CA PHE A 558 -0.28 -20.13 -21.78
C PHE A 558 0.28 -19.06 -22.72
N ASP A 559 -0.42 -18.76 -23.81
CA ASP A 559 -0.08 -17.67 -24.73
C ASP A 559 -0.68 -16.35 -24.24
N MET A 560 0.18 -15.49 -23.70
CA MET A 560 -0.20 -14.23 -23.07
C MET A 560 -0.16 -13.03 -24.02
N THR A 561 0.05 -13.26 -25.33
CA THR A 561 0.10 -12.18 -26.32
C THR A 561 -1.25 -11.48 -26.51
N GLY A 562 -2.37 -12.18 -26.24
CA GLY A 562 -3.73 -11.66 -26.29
C GLY A 562 -4.25 -11.03 -25.00
N GLY A 563 -3.42 -10.92 -23.95
CA GLY A 563 -3.81 -10.41 -22.63
C GLY A 563 -3.94 -11.51 -21.57
N ASP A 564 -4.60 -11.18 -20.45
CA ASP A 564 -4.53 -11.97 -19.22
C ASP A 564 -5.23 -13.35 -19.28
N ASP A 565 -6.13 -13.55 -20.25
CA ASP A 565 -6.88 -14.79 -20.46
C ASP A 565 -6.30 -15.63 -21.61
N GLY A 566 -4.97 -15.63 -21.71
CA GLY A 566 -4.24 -16.38 -22.72
C GLY A 566 -4.63 -17.87 -22.76
N PRO A 567 -4.85 -18.48 -23.95
CA PRO A 567 -5.21 -19.89 -24.04
C PRO A 567 -4.03 -20.79 -23.71
N LEU A 568 -4.33 -22.04 -23.31
CA LEU A 568 -3.34 -23.11 -23.25
C LEU A 568 -2.83 -23.42 -24.66
N VAL A 569 -1.51 -23.54 -24.81
CA VAL A 569 -0.84 -23.88 -26.06
C VAL A 569 0.06 -25.10 -25.87
N GLN A 570 0.20 -25.89 -26.94
CA GLN A 570 1.09 -27.04 -26.96
C GLN A 570 2.47 -26.59 -27.47
N GLU A 571 3.29 -26.09 -26.55
CA GLU A 571 4.66 -25.66 -26.83
C GLU A 571 5.66 -26.35 -25.89
N ALA A 572 6.86 -26.65 -26.40
CA ALA A 572 7.93 -27.19 -25.57
C ALA A 572 8.46 -26.11 -24.62
N ILE A 573 8.74 -26.50 -23.37
CA ILE A 573 9.32 -25.57 -22.38
C ILE A 573 10.76 -25.24 -22.80
N PRO A 574 11.13 -23.95 -22.95
CA PRO A 574 12.50 -23.58 -23.28
C PRO A 574 13.51 -24.03 -22.21
N GLU A 575 14.71 -24.45 -22.62
CA GLU A 575 15.75 -24.91 -21.67
C GLU A 575 16.13 -23.83 -20.65
N ALA A 576 16.08 -22.55 -21.03
CA ALA A 576 16.31 -21.44 -20.10
C ALA A 576 15.28 -21.38 -18.95
N ILE A 577 14.03 -21.79 -19.20
CA ILE A 577 12.98 -21.89 -18.17
C ILE A 577 13.27 -23.10 -17.27
N LEU A 578 13.64 -24.24 -17.86
CA LEU A 578 14.02 -25.43 -17.09
C LEU A 578 15.26 -25.21 -16.22
N GLN A 579 16.26 -24.49 -16.73
CA GLN A 579 17.44 -24.11 -15.95
C GLN A 579 17.06 -23.24 -14.76
N GLN A 580 16.23 -22.21 -14.97
CA GLN A 580 15.75 -21.34 -13.90
C GLN A 580 14.99 -22.14 -12.83
N VAL A 581 14.17 -23.11 -13.23
CA VAL A 581 13.48 -24.03 -12.31
C VAL A 581 14.48 -24.85 -11.48
N ARG A 582 15.55 -25.38 -12.09
CA ARG A 582 16.59 -26.12 -11.35
C ARG A 582 17.30 -25.23 -10.34
N GLU A 583 17.62 -23.99 -10.71
CA GLU A 583 18.24 -23.01 -9.81
C GLU A 583 17.33 -22.68 -8.62
N LEU A 584 16.04 -22.42 -8.87
CA LEU A 584 15.05 -22.17 -7.82
C LEU A 584 14.87 -23.35 -6.85
N ARG A 585 15.08 -24.59 -7.30
CA ARG A 585 15.00 -25.79 -6.44
C ARG A 585 16.28 -26.09 -5.66
N ARG A 586 17.42 -25.49 -6.02
CA ARG A 586 18.68 -25.62 -5.27
C ARG A 586 18.75 -24.68 -4.08
N ARG A 587 18.10 -23.51 -4.20
CA ARG A 587 17.88 -22.56 -3.11
C ARG A 587 16.86 -23.14 -2.14
#